data_AF-A0A955ZLC4-F1
#
_entry.id   AF-A0A955ZLC4-F1
#
_cell.length_a   1.000
_cell.length_b   1.000
_cell.length_c   1.000
_cell.angle_alpha   90.00
_cell.angle_beta   90.00
_cell.angle_gamma   90.00
#
_symmetry.space_group_name_H-M   'P 1'
#
loop_
_entity.id
_entity.type
_entity.pdbx_description
1 polymer ?
#
loop_
_entity_poly.entity_id
_entity_poly.type
_entity_poly.pdbx_seq_one_letter_code
_entity_poly.pdbx_strand_id
1 'polypeptide(L)'
;MTALVLVGACGRSGLDAEWDEQWLDGGGPDGQVVKPLPDGALPDGGSSTCTPTEEVCNGVDDDCDGQVDEVPSIPCEGGGAQYCVAGAYSLCPDRCEVCIPGAERVCFNSYCKYWGQQTCAADGKGYGKCKENEPPPECKSIAKDKQYSKELEQCCVDNGYCCVDDFDLDEDGNSSEMIGQCEDVLCK
;
A
#
# COMPACT_ATOMS: atom_id res chain seq x y z
N MET A 1 36.24 28.15 10.61
CA MET A 1 35.80 26.81 11.06
C MET A 1 34.50 26.53 10.33
N THR A 2 34.58 25.86 9.19
CA THR A 2 33.40 25.52 8.38
C THR A 2 32.94 24.15 8.86
N ALA A 3 31.75 24.07 9.45
CA ALA A 3 31.16 22.81 9.86
C ALA A 3 30.80 22.00 8.61
N LEU A 4 31.52 20.91 8.37
CA LEU A 4 31.04 19.86 7.47
C LEU A 4 29.79 19.26 8.12
N VAL A 5 28.62 19.53 7.55
CA VAL A 5 27.42 18.73 7.84
C VAL A 5 27.70 17.36 7.23
N LEU A 6 27.92 16.36 8.07
CA LEU A 6 28.01 14.97 7.66
C LEU A 6 26.63 14.56 7.17
N VAL A 7 26.40 14.64 5.86
CA VAL A 7 25.33 13.88 5.21
C VAL A 7 25.68 12.42 5.42
N GLY A 8 24.85 11.69 6.16
CA GLY A 8 25.02 10.25 6.38
C GLY A 8 25.23 9.56 5.05
N ALA A 9 26.36 8.87 4.90
CA ALA A 9 26.76 8.31 3.62
C ALA A 9 25.85 7.14 3.24
N CYS A 10 24.94 7.35 2.28
CA CYS A 10 24.32 6.25 1.54
C CYS A 10 25.34 5.71 0.54
N GLY A 11 26.12 4.71 0.97
CA GLY A 11 27.24 4.21 0.18
C GLY A 11 27.68 2.79 0.57
N ARG A 12 27.09 1.80 -0.13
CA ARG A 12 27.58 0.43 -0.38
C ARG A 12 27.85 -0.47 0.83
N SER A 13 27.01 -1.51 0.96
CA SER A 13 27.55 -2.88 0.96
C SER A 13 26.56 -3.80 0.23
N GLY A 14 27.04 -4.37 -0.87
CA GLY A 14 26.59 -5.71 -1.22
C GLY A 14 27.20 -6.61 -0.15
N LEU A 15 26.35 -7.01 0.79
CA LEU A 15 26.55 -8.18 1.61
C LEU A 15 25.22 -8.90 1.52
N ASP A 16 25.29 -10.10 0.98
CA ASP A 16 24.21 -11.06 0.94
C ASP A 16 23.71 -11.22 2.38
N ALA A 17 22.60 -10.55 2.71
CA ALA A 17 21.88 -10.82 3.93
C ALA A 17 21.18 -12.16 3.73
N GLU A 18 21.94 -13.20 4.01
CA GLU A 18 21.47 -14.52 4.40
C GLU A 18 20.25 -14.32 5.31
N TRP A 19 19.10 -14.78 4.83
CA TRP A 19 17.82 -14.67 5.54
C TRP A 19 17.85 -15.64 6.72
N ASP A 20 18.48 -15.23 7.82
CA ASP A 20 18.33 -15.92 9.11
C ASP A 20 17.03 -15.41 9.76
N GLU A 21 15.93 -16.09 9.41
CA GLU A 21 14.62 -15.91 10.03
C GLU A 21 14.69 -16.36 11.49
N GLN A 22 15.03 -15.44 12.38
CA GLN A 22 14.96 -15.65 13.83
C GLN A 22 13.94 -14.69 14.45
N TRP A 23 12.67 -14.97 14.17
CA TRP A 23 11.53 -14.44 14.93
C TRP A 23 11.54 -15.08 16.33
N LEU A 24 12.04 -14.35 17.33
CA LEU A 24 11.99 -14.78 18.73
C LEU A 24 10.65 -14.39 19.38
N ASP A 25 9.91 -15.46 19.70
CA ASP A 25 9.15 -15.70 20.92
C ASP A 25 7.84 -14.95 21.19
N GLY A 26 6.75 -15.64 20.82
CA GLY A 26 5.42 -15.56 21.41
C GLY A 26 4.72 -16.92 21.45
N GLY A 27 5.46 -18.00 21.74
CA GLY A 27 4.94 -19.37 21.78
C GLY A 27 4.12 -19.67 23.04
N GLY A 28 2.81 -19.86 22.87
CA GLY A 28 1.95 -20.50 23.86
C GLY A 28 2.23 -22.01 23.98
N PRO A 29 1.83 -22.67 25.09
CA PRO A 29 2.32 -24.00 25.48
C PRO A 29 1.85 -25.22 24.64
N ASP A 30 1.23 -25.02 23.47
CA ASP A 30 0.66 -26.12 22.68
C ASP A 30 1.30 -26.36 21.31
N GLY A 31 2.47 -25.77 21.02
CA GLY A 31 3.32 -26.19 19.89
C GLY A 31 2.66 -26.23 18.51
N GLN A 32 1.50 -25.61 18.34
CA GLN A 32 0.87 -25.40 17.05
C GLN A 32 1.50 -24.17 16.42
N VAL A 33 2.33 -24.40 15.41
CA VAL A 33 2.69 -23.39 14.43
C VAL A 33 1.38 -22.89 13.84
N VAL A 34 0.91 -21.72 14.29
CA VAL A 34 -0.08 -20.97 13.50
C VAL A 34 0.67 -20.53 12.26
N LYS A 35 0.57 -21.33 11.20
CA LYS A 35 0.94 -20.91 9.86
C LYS A 35 0.29 -19.53 9.66
N PRO A 36 0.99 -18.52 9.11
CA PRO A 36 0.29 -17.37 8.56
C PRO A 36 -0.80 -17.95 7.68
N LEU A 37 -2.07 -17.63 7.95
CA LEU A 37 -3.09 -17.96 6.97
C LEU A 37 -2.62 -17.35 5.66
N PRO A 38 -2.59 -18.10 4.54
CA PRO A 38 -2.55 -17.42 3.26
C PRO A 38 -3.70 -16.42 3.29
N ASP A 39 -3.44 -15.17 2.91
CA ASP A 39 -4.51 -14.25 2.56
C ASP A 39 -5.34 -14.98 1.50
N GLY A 40 -6.52 -15.49 1.87
CA GLY A 40 -7.38 -16.30 0.99
C GLY A 40 -7.49 -17.81 1.25
N ALA A 41 -7.63 -18.29 2.50
CA ALA A 41 -8.37 -19.54 2.76
C ALA A 41 -8.62 -19.78 4.25
N LEU A 42 -9.88 -20.09 4.62
CA LEU A 42 -10.31 -21.29 5.40
C LEU A 42 -11.84 -21.24 5.67
N PRO A 43 -12.61 -22.35 5.60
CA PRO A 43 -12.40 -23.62 4.92
C PRO A 43 -13.67 -24.10 4.19
N ASP A 44 -13.80 -23.85 2.90
CA ASP A 44 -14.43 -24.83 2.01
C ASP A 44 -13.41 -25.22 0.96
N GLY A 45 -12.35 -25.89 1.43
CA GLY A 45 -11.36 -26.48 0.56
C GLY A 45 -12.05 -27.47 -0.36
N GLY A 46 -12.00 -27.21 -1.68
CA GLY A 46 -12.18 -28.21 -2.72
C GLY A 46 -13.27 -29.25 -2.45
N SER A 47 -14.42 -28.81 -1.93
CA SER A 47 -15.55 -29.67 -1.61
C SER A 47 -16.59 -29.45 -2.70
N SER A 48 -16.96 -30.53 -3.35
CA SER A 48 -17.87 -30.63 -4.49
C SER A 48 -19.33 -30.27 -4.18
N THR A 49 -19.58 -29.25 -3.36
CA THR A 49 -20.90 -28.65 -3.09
C THR A 49 -20.81 -27.16 -2.70
N CYS A 50 -20.03 -26.34 -3.40
CA CYS A 50 -20.39 -24.93 -3.45
C CYS A 50 -21.48 -24.73 -4.49
N THR A 51 -22.51 -23.95 -4.17
CA THR A 51 -23.54 -23.54 -5.13
C THR A 51 -23.33 -22.06 -5.40
N PRO A 52 -22.71 -21.69 -6.55
CA PRO A 52 -22.43 -20.30 -6.86
C PRO A 52 -23.69 -19.43 -6.82
N THR A 53 -23.60 -18.31 -6.11
CA THR A 53 -24.59 -17.25 -6.05
C THR A 53 -24.00 -15.91 -6.48
N GLU A 54 -24.80 -14.85 -6.49
CA GLU A 54 -24.29 -13.52 -6.77
C GLU A 54 -23.47 -13.03 -5.58
N GLU A 55 -22.27 -12.51 -5.85
CA GLU A 55 -21.40 -11.89 -4.86
C GLU A 55 -22.13 -10.79 -4.08
N VAL A 56 -22.06 -10.87 -2.76
CA VAL A 56 -22.51 -9.79 -1.87
C VAL A 56 -21.45 -9.51 -0.83
N CYS A 57 -21.33 -8.25 -0.43
CA CYS A 57 -20.38 -7.83 0.60
C CYS A 57 -20.75 -8.44 1.97
N ASN A 58 -20.20 -9.61 2.28
CA ASN A 58 -20.51 -10.40 3.47
C ASN A 58 -19.28 -11.14 4.05
N GLY A 59 -18.12 -11.09 3.39
CA GLY A 59 -16.88 -11.75 3.79
C GLY A 59 -16.79 -13.23 3.41
N VAL A 60 -17.60 -13.67 2.46
CA VAL A 60 -17.72 -15.04 1.94
C VAL A 60 -17.52 -15.01 0.42
N ASP A 61 -16.91 -16.07 -0.12
CA ASP A 61 -16.84 -16.36 -1.55
C ASP A 61 -18.20 -16.98 -1.96
N ASP A 62 -19.14 -16.15 -2.44
CA ASP A 62 -20.50 -16.56 -2.74
C ASP A 62 -20.59 -17.29 -4.09
N ASP A 63 -19.69 -17.00 -5.03
CA ASP A 63 -19.64 -17.57 -6.37
C ASP A 63 -18.62 -18.73 -6.52
N CYS A 64 -17.78 -18.93 -5.51
CA CYS A 64 -16.77 -19.98 -5.41
C CYS A 64 -15.70 -19.95 -6.49
N ASP A 65 -15.31 -18.76 -6.92
CA ASP A 65 -14.19 -18.54 -7.82
C ASP A 65 -12.83 -18.50 -7.10
N GLY A 66 -12.83 -18.48 -5.76
CA GLY A 66 -11.64 -18.44 -4.91
C GLY A 66 -11.21 -17.03 -4.50
N GLN A 67 -11.99 -16.02 -4.84
CA GLN A 67 -11.86 -14.65 -4.37
C GLN A 67 -13.03 -14.34 -3.41
N VAL A 68 -12.98 -13.26 -2.65
CA VAL A 68 -14.01 -12.92 -1.65
C VAL A 68 -14.46 -11.48 -1.83
N ASP A 69 -15.78 -11.27 -1.92
CA ASP A 69 -16.43 -9.97 -2.01
C ASP A 69 -16.03 -9.15 -3.27
N GLU A 70 -16.04 -9.75 -4.47
CA GLU A 70 -15.71 -9.12 -5.78
C GLU A 70 -16.78 -8.12 -6.27
N VAL A 71 -17.39 -7.40 -5.34
CA VAL A 71 -18.52 -6.53 -5.62
C VAL A 71 -18.09 -5.15 -6.15
N PRO A 72 -18.87 -4.54 -7.06
CA PRO A 72 -18.60 -3.18 -7.52
C PRO A 72 -18.69 -2.15 -6.39
N SER A 73 -17.89 -1.09 -6.49
CA SER A 73 -17.96 0.07 -5.60
C SER A 73 -19.30 0.82 -5.73
N ILE A 74 -19.83 1.33 -4.62
CA ILE A 74 -21.06 2.13 -4.58
C ILE A 74 -20.71 3.62 -4.61
N PRO A 75 -21.12 4.42 -5.62
CA PRO A 75 -20.79 5.84 -5.67
C PRO A 75 -21.47 6.65 -4.54
N CYS A 76 -20.76 7.62 -3.99
CA CYS A 76 -21.25 8.51 -2.95
C CYS A 76 -21.79 9.84 -3.51
N GLU A 77 -22.82 10.40 -2.88
CA GLU A 77 -23.48 11.65 -3.31
C GLU A 77 -22.53 12.87 -3.29
N GLY A 78 -21.50 12.85 -2.45
CA GLY A 78 -20.47 13.89 -2.32
C GLY A 78 -19.18 13.66 -3.11
N GLY A 79 -19.13 12.62 -3.95
CA GLY A 79 -17.90 12.15 -4.58
C GLY A 79 -17.24 11.00 -3.81
N GLY A 80 -16.37 10.26 -4.51
CA GLY A 80 -15.83 8.98 -4.00
C GLY A 80 -16.82 7.82 -4.11
N ALA A 81 -16.47 6.68 -3.53
CA ALA A 81 -17.30 5.48 -3.50
C ALA A 81 -17.07 4.68 -2.21
N GLN A 82 -18.07 3.90 -1.82
CA GLN A 82 -17.97 2.87 -0.79
C GLN A 82 -17.46 1.58 -1.43
N TYR A 83 -16.55 0.89 -0.74
CA TYR A 83 -15.99 -0.38 -1.19
C TYR A 83 -16.29 -1.45 -0.17
N CYS A 84 -16.43 -2.69 -0.63
CA CYS A 84 -16.51 -3.81 0.30
C CYS A 84 -15.13 -4.09 0.88
N VAL A 85 -15.02 -4.03 2.20
CA VAL A 85 -13.79 -4.30 2.93
C VAL A 85 -14.13 -5.26 4.07
N ALA A 86 -13.64 -6.49 3.96
CA ALA A 86 -13.85 -7.53 4.96
C ALA A 86 -15.33 -7.75 5.33
N GLY A 87 -16.20 -7.91 4.32
CA GLY A 87 -17.63 -8.17 4.49
C GLY A 87 -18.49 -6.99 4.94
N ALA A 88 -17.98 -5.76 4.86
CA ALA A 88 -18.77 -4.56 5.08
C ALA A 88 -18.38 -3.42 4.13
N TYR A 89 -19.37 -2.68 3.65
CA TYR A 89 -19.10 -1.45 2.89
C TYR A 89 -18.47 -0.40 3.79
N SER A 90 -17.43 0.25 3.28
CA SER A 90 -16.83 1.42 3.92
C SER A 90 -17.83 2.57 4.04
N LEU A 91 -17.54 3.55 4.91
CA LEU A 91 -18.23 4.82 4.87
C LEU A 91 -17.89 5.56 3.57
N CYS A 92 -18.76 6.49 3.16
CA CYS A 92 -18.38 7.46 2.15
C CYS A 92 -17.19 8.29 2.67
N PRO A 93 -16.15 8.50 1.85
CA PRO A 93 -14.95 9.20 2.32
C PRO A 93 -15.26 10.69 2.55
N ASP A 94 -15.09 11.15 3.79
CA ASP A 94 -15.07 12.59 4.14
C ASP A 94 -13.65 13.19 4.05
N ARG A 95 -12.63 12.32 3.88
CA ARG A 95 -11.18 12.55 3.64
C ARG A 95 -10.47 11.18 3.53
N CYS A 96 -9.14 11.18 3.29
CA CYS A 96 -8.21 10.05 3.16
C CYS A 96 -8.14 8.96 4.26
N GLU A 97 -9.26 8.53 4.81
CA GLU A 97 -9.30 7.55 5.90
C GLU A 97 -9.53 6.12 5.42
N VAL A 98 -9.94 5.94 4.16
CA VAL A 98 -10.24 4.64 3.58
C VAL A 98 -9.42 4.44 2.31
N CYS A 99 -8.84 3.26 2.13
CA CYS A 99 -8.19 2.81 0.90
C CYS A 99 -8.59 1.36 0.59
N ILE A 100 -8.45 0.91 -0.66
CA ILE A 100 -8.72 -0.49 -1.02
C ILE A 100 -7.66 -1.35 -0.34
N PRO A 101 -8.03 -2.38 0.45
CA PRO A 101 -7.07 -3.31 1.03
C PRO A 101 -6.07 -3.84 0.00
N GLY A 102 -4.79 -3.78 0.33
CA GLY A 102 -3.73 -4.24 -0.58
C GLY A 102 -3.33 -3.24 -1.67
N ALA A 103 -4.07 -2.13 -1.86
CA ALA A 103 -3.66 -1.10 -2.82
C ALA A 103 -2.28 -0.53 -2.48
N GLU A 104 -1.48 -0.27 -3.51
CA GLU A 104 -0.12 0.23 -3.36
C GLU A 104 0.00 1.68 -3.83
N ARG A 105 0.82 2.46 -3.12
CA ARG A 105 1.21 3.81 -3.55
C ARG A 105 2.69 4.05 -3.30
N VAL A 106 3.27 4.95 -4.09
CA VAL A 106 4.62 5.46 -3.91
C VAL A 106 4.60 6.51 -2.81
N CYS A 107 5.56 6.40 -1.90
CA CYS A 107 5.80 7.38 -0.87
C CYS A 107 7.27 7.83 -0.93
N PHE A 108 7.54 9.04 -0.49
CA PHE A 108 8.89 9.57 -0.43
C PHE A 108 9.34 9.64 1.02
N ASN A 109 10.64 9.49 1.23
CA ASN A 109 11.24 9.61 2.56
C ASN A 109 12.63 10.22 2.43
N SER A 110 13.23 10.59 3.56
CA SER A 110 14.57 11.18 3.60
C SER A 110 15.69 10.15 3.80
N TYR A 111 15.40 8.85 3.62
CA TYR A 111 16.39 7.76 3.71
C TYR A 111 17.19 7.63 2.41
N CYS A 112 17.86 6.50 2.20
CA CYS A 112 18.89 6.37 1.19
C CYS A 112 18.39 6.26 -0.25
N LYS A 113 17.16 5.78 -0.43
CA LYS A 113 16.56 5.61 -1.75
C LYS A 113 15.65 6.77 -2.13
N TYR A 114 15.22 7.57 -1.15
CA TYR A 114 14.26 8.66 -1.30
C TYR A 114 12.92 8.26 -1.94
N TRP A 115 12.71 6.95 -2.09
CA TRP A 115 11.61 6.31 -2.76
C TRP A 115 11.18 5.12 -1.91
N GLY A 116 9.88 4.89 -1.86
CA GLY A 116 9.31 3.81 -1.10
C GLY A 116 7.92 3.46 -1.60
N GLN A 117 7.35 2.49 -0.94
CA GLN A 117 6.01 2.01 -1.20
C GLN A 117 5.25 1.87 0.12
N GLN A 118 3.96 2.17 0.07
CA GLN A 118 3.01 1.86 1.12
C GLN A 118 1.93 0.96 0.55
N THR A 119 1.53 -0.01 1.35
CA THR A 119 0.38 -0.86 1.08
C THR A 119 -0.74 -0.47 2.03
N CYS A 120 -1.96 -0.38 1.53
CA CYS A 120 -3.14 -0.17 2.34
C CYS A 120 -3.35 -1.35 3.28
N ALA A 121 -3.65 -1.07 4.55
CA ALA A 121 -3.92 -2.11 5.54
C ALA A 121 -5.15 -2.96 5.14
N ALA A 122 -5.19 -4.22 5.59
CA ALA A 122 -6.28 -5.15 5.29
C ALA A 122 -7.66 -4.66 5.81
N ASP A 123 -7.66 -3.80 6.84
CA ASP A 123 -8.88 -3.18 7.35
C ASP A 123 -9.32 -1.94 6.56
N GLY A 124 -8.58 -1.58 5.50
CA GLY A 124 -8.86 -0.43 4.65
C GLY A 124 -8.64 0.92 5.32
N LYS A 125 -8.10 0.99 6.54
CA LYS A 125 -8.06 2.24 7.35
C LYS A 125 -6.86 3.14 7.09
N GLY A 126 -6.12 2.87 6.02
CA GLY A 126 -5.03 3.72 5.58
C GLY A 126 -3.72 2.97 5.30
N TYR A 127 -2.72 3.77 4.95
CA TYR A 127 -1.40 3.32 4.58
C TYR A 127 -0.47 3.24 5.79
N GLY A 128 0.30 2.15 5.87
CA GLY A 128 1.33 1.95 6.89
C GLY A 128 2.56 2.87 6.72
N LYS A 129 3.68 2.52 7.36
CA LYS A 129 4.92 3.27 7.17
C LYS A 129 5.43 3.14 5.73
N CYS A 130 6.06 4.21 5.23
CA CYS A 130 6.75 4.17 3.95
C CYS A 130 7.91 3.17 3.99
N LYS A 131 7.77 2.04 3.30
CA LYS A 131 8.82 1.03 3.17
C LYS A 131 9.76 1.45 2.06
N GLU A 132 11.03 1.59 2.37
CA GLU A 132 12.05 2.01 1.41
C GLU A 132 12.21 0.98 0.29
N ASN A 133 12.13 1.43 -0.96
CA ASN A 133 12.24 0.62 -2.17
C ASN A 133 13.20 1.28 -3.16
N GLU A 134 13.74 0.50 -4.10
CA GLU A 134 14.58 1.09 -5.16
C GLU A 134 13.71 1.92 -6.12
N PRO A 135 14.08 3.19 -6.43
CA PRO A 135 13.35 3.98 -7.41
C PRO A 135 13.39 3.30 -8.78
N PRO A 136 12.30 3.44 -9.56
CA PRO A 136 12.23 2.88 -10.90
C PRO A 136 13.29 3.52 -11.82
N PRO A 137 13.71 2.83 -12.90
CA PRO A 137 14.79 3.28 -13.77
C PRO A 137 14.67 4.73 -14.27
N GLU A 138 13.45 5.15 -14.61
CA GLU A 138 13.08 6.50 -15.05
C GLU A 138 13.33 7.58 -13.99
N CYS A 139 13.12 7.27 -12.71
CA CYS A 139 13.28 8.23 -11.60
C CYS A 139 14.62 8.05 -10.86
N LYS A 140 15.42 7.05 -11.21
CA LYS A 140 16.65 6.69 -10.49
C LYS A 140 17.71 7.81 -10.49
N SER A 141 17.87 8.55 -11.58
CA SER A 141 18.80 9.69 -11.62
C SER A 141 18.28 10.87 -10.80
N ILE A 142 16.98 11.14 -10.87
CA ILE A 142 16.35 12.23 -10.12
C ILE A 142 16.42 11.94 -8.62
N ALA A 143 16.11 10.72 -8.20
CA ALA A 143 16.23 10.31 -6.80
C ALA A 143 17.66 10.49 -6.26
N LYS A 144 18.67 10.21 -7.09
CA LYS A 144 20.08 10.37 -6.70
C LYS A 144 20.51 11.83 -6.61
N ASP A 145 20.12 12.65 -7.59
CA ASP A 145 20.63 14.00 -7.75
C ASP A 145 19.80 15.05 -6.98
N LYS A 146 18.50 14.80 -6.84
CA LYS A 146 17.51 15.70 -6.23
C LYS A 146 17.00 15.21 -4.88
N GLN A 147 17.12 13.91 -4.58
CA GLN A 147 16.70 13.34 -3.29
C GLN A 147 15.20 13.57 -3.02
N TYR A 148 14.80 13.67 -1.75
CA TYR A 148 13.43 14.02 -1.32
C TYR A 148 13.10 15.45 -1.80
N SER A 149 12.41 15.56 -2.94
CA SER A 149 12.24 16.82 -3.67
C SER A 149 10.99 16.83 -4.57
N LYS A 150 10.48 18.03 -4.87
CA LYS A 150 9.39 18.27 -5.82
C LYS A 150 9.68 17.63 -7.19
N GLU A 151 10.93 17.65 -7.64
CA GLU A 151 11.32 17.02 -8.91
C GLU A 151 11.23 15.49 -8.90
N LEU A 152 11.51 14.84 -7.76
CA LEU A 152 11.36 13.40 -7.64
C LEU A 152 9.88 12.99 -7.63
N GLU A 153 9.05 13.76 -6.94
CA GLU A 153 7.61 13.57 -6.95
C GLU A 153 7.01 13.79 -8.34
N GLN A 154 7.46 14.81 -9.06
CA GLN A 154 7.01 15.05 -10.44
C GLN A 154 7.36 13.86 -11.34
N CYS A 155 8.54 13.25 -11.17
CA CYS A 155 8.89 12.05 -11.92
C CYS A 155 7.93 10.89 -11.67
N CYS A 156 7.48 10.74 -10.43
CA CYS A 156 6.50 9.71 -10.06
C CYS A 156 5.19 9.91 -10.83
N VAL A 157 4.66 11.13 -10.83
CA VAL A 157 3.41 11.46 -11.53
C VAL A 157 3.57 11.32 -13.05
N ASP A 158 4.67 11.85 -13.60
CA ASP A 158 4.95 11.85 -15.05
C ASP A 158 5.04 10.43 -15.64
N ASN A 159 5.39 9.44 -14.82
CA ASN A 159 5.52 8.05 -15.23
C ASN A 159 4.32 7.17 -14.82
N GLY A 160 3.21 7.79 -14.39
CA GLY A 160 1.95 7.11 -14.17
C GLY A 160 1.93 6.26 -12.90
N TYR A 161 2.72 6.60 -11.89
CA TYR A 161 2.60 5.98 -10.57
C TYR A 161 1.50 6.66 -9.75
N CYS A 162 0.99 5.97 -8.73
CA CYS A 162 0.20 6.60 -7.67
C CYS A 162 1.15 7.16 -6.61
N CYS A 163 1.18 8.47 -6.44
CA CYS A 163 2.20 9.17 -5.66
C CYS A 163 1.57 9.93 -4.51
N VAL A 164 2.22 9.92 -3.35
CA VAL A 164 1.88 10.85 -2.25
C VAL A 164 2.34 12.24 -2.65
N ASP A 165 1.44 13.22 -2.54
CA ASP A 165 1.73 14.63 -2.75
C ASP A 165 2.43 15.23 -1.51
N ASP A 166 3.74 15.03 -1.39
CA ASP A 166 4.51 15.59 -0.26
C ASP A 166 4.90 17.05 -0.51
N PHE A 167 4.87 17.49 -1.77
CA PHE A 167 5.40 18.78 -2.22
C PHE A 167 4.38 19.72 -2.88
N ASP A 168 3.07 19.46 -2.75
CA ASP A 168 1.99 20.31 -3.25
C ASP A 168 2.22 20.61 -4.75
N LEU A 169 2.27 19.53 -5.54
CA LEU A 169 2.51 19.57 -6.99
C LEU A 169 1.36 20.27 -7.73
N ASP A 170 0.14 20.14 -7.24
CA ASP A 170 -1.05 20.73 -7.87
C ASP A 170 -1.46 22.11 -7.30
N GLU A 171 -0.75 22.57 -6.27
CA GLU A 171 -0.85 23.91 -5.67
C GLU A 171 -2.23 24.19 -5.03
N ASP A 172 -2.90 23.15 -4.55
CA ASP A 172 -4.18 23.26 -3.87
C ASP A 172 -4.03 23.62 -2.38
N GLY A 173 -2.79 23.59 -1.87
CA GLY A 173 -2.41 23.97 -0.51
C GLY A 173 -2.63 22.88 0.53
N ASN A 174 -2.92 21.66 0.09
CA ASN A 174 -2.93 20.46 0.89
C ASN A 174 -1.63 19.64 0.63
N SER A 175 -1.40 18.60 1.42
CA SER A 175 -0.27 17.69 1.24
C SER A 175 -0.64 16.33 1.84
N SER A 176 0.06 15.29 1.43
CA SER A 176 -0.22 13.88 1.75
C SER A 176 -1.47 13.30 1.06
N GLU A 177 -2.04 14.01 0.09
CA GLU A 177 -3.03 13.45 -0.82
C GLU A 177 -2.37 12.59 -1.91
N MET A 178 -3.19 12.11 -2.85
CA MET A 178 -2.73 11.20 -3.88
C MET A 178 -2.90 11.80 -5.26
N ILE A 179 -1.80 11.81 -5.99
CA ILE A 179 -1.70 12.36 -7.35
C ILE A 179 -1.12 11.32 -8.30
N GLY A 180 -1.40 11.48 -9.60
CA GLY A 180 -1.01 10.51 -10.63
C GLY A 180 -2.08 9.45 -10.89
N GLN A 181 -1.67 8.21 -11.18
CA GLN A 181 -2.59 7.12 -11.52
C GLN A 181 -2.92 6.29 -10.28
N CYS A 182 -3.91 6.78 -9.52
CA CYS A 182 -4.32 6.24 -8.23
C CYS A 182 -5.68 5.50 -8.31
N GLU A 183 -5.93 4.73 -9.36
CA GLU A 183 -7.24 4.10 -9.58
C GLU A 183 -7.62 3.10 -8.47
N ASP A 184 -6.62 2.48 -7.83
CA ASP A 184 -6.79 1.58 -6.68
C ASP A 184 -6.80 2.31 -5.33
N VAL A 185 -6.73 3.64 -5.33
CA VAL A 185 -6.42 4.44 -4.14
C VAL A 185 -7.45 5.55 -3.97
N LEU A 186 -8.15 5.52 -2.83
CA LEU A 186 -9.43 6.22 -2.62
C LEU A 186 -9.31 7.66 -2.11
N CYS A 187 -8.14 8.26 -2.22
CA CYS A 187 -7.97 9.69 -2.00
C CYS A 187 -7.76 10.41 -3.31
N LYS A 188 -8.51 11.48 -3.48
CA LYS A 188 -8.24 12.58 -4.37
C LYS A 188 -8.65 13.85 -3.64
#